data_AF-A0A0V1LY34-F1
#
_entry.id   AF-A0A0V1LY34-F1
#
_cell.length_a   1.000
_cell.length_b   1.000
_cell.length_c   1.000
_cell.angle_alpha   90.00
_cell.angle_beta   90.00
_cell.angle_gamma   90.00
#
_symmetry.space_group_name_H-M   'P 1'
#
loop_
_entity.id
_entity.type
_entity.pdbx_description
1 polymer ?
#
loop_
_entity_poly.entity_id
_entity_poly.type
_entity_poly.pdbx_seq_one_letter_code
_entity_poly.pdbx_strand_id
1 'polypeptide(L)'
;MEVAIQEARRTNAQLAISWLDISNAFGTVSHEVLFALLDRYGLDPTFTCFIKNLYKDATIVVKGANGTHVTARWSVGVRQGDPCS
;
A
#
# COMPACT_ATOMS: atom_id res chain seq x y z
N MET A 1 20.37 5.74 9.24
CA MET A 1 20.53 5.39 10.67
C MET A 1 21.95 5.64 11.15
N GLU A 2 22.95 5.06 10.48
CA GLU A 2 24.37 5.24 10.83
C GLU A 2 24.79 6.72 10.91
N VAL A 3 24.41 7.55 9.94
CA VAL A 3 24.68 8.99 9.94
C VAL A 3 24.09 9.70 11.17
N ALA A 4 22.85 9.38 11.55
CA ALA A 4 22.19 9.97 12.71
C ALA A 4 22.86 9.55 14.04
N ILE A 5 23.34 8.30 14.11
CA ILE A 5 24.07 7.78 15.27
C ILE A 5 25.45 8.45 15.39
N GLN A 6 26.17 8.60 14.28
CA GLN A 6 27.49 9.24 14.26
C GLN A 6 27.39 10.72 14.64
N GLU A 7 26.37 11.42 14.15
CA GLU A 7 26.14 12.82 14.50
C GLU A 7 25.79 12.98 15.98
N ALA A 8 24.90 12.15 16.52
CA ALA A 8 24.57 12.18 17.95
C ALA A 8 25.80 11.93 18.84
N ARG A 9 26.73 11.05 18.42
CA ARG A 9 28.02 10.85 19.09
C ARG A 9 28.92 12.09 18.99
N ARG A 10 29.02 12.70 17.81
CA ARG A 10 29.85 13.89 17.55
C ARG A 10 29.38 15.09 18.36
N THR A 11 28.08 15.29 18.47
CA THR A 11 27.47 16.45 19.16
C THR A 11 27.11 16.15 20.61
N ASN A 12 27.37 14.93 21.09
CA ASN A 12 26.97 14.46 22.41
C ASN A 12 25.46 14.63 22.69
N ALA A 13 24.65 14.44 21.66
CA ALA A 13 23.19 14.57 21.73
C ALA A 13 22.53 13.25 22.13
N GLN A 14 21.41 13.31 22.84
CA GLN A 14 20.57 12.13 23.08
C GLN A 14 19.83 11.74 21.80
N LEU A 15 19.85 10.45 21.48
CA LEU A 15 19.15 9.86 20.35
C LEU A 15 18.35 8.65 20.83
N ALA A 16 17.08 8.59 20.47
CA ALA A 16 16.21 7.42 20.64
C ALA A 16 15.74 6.94 19.27
N ILE A 17 15.67 5.62 19.07
CA ILE A 17 15.19 4.99 17.84
C ILE A 17 14.02 4.09 18.21
N SER A 18 12.94 4.18 17.44
CA SER A 18 11.80 3.26 17.52
C SER A 18 11.61 2.60 16.15
N TRP A 19 11.32 1.31 16.15
CA TRP A 19 11.00 0.53 14.96
C TRP A 19 9.50 0.28 14.95
N LEU A 20 8.85 0.72 13.87
CA LEU A 20 7.44 0.44 13.62
C LEU A 20 7.36 -0.45 12.39
N ASP A 21 6.78 -1.63 12.57
CA ASP A 21 6.42 -2.52 11.47
C ASP A 21 4.90 -2.57 11.35
N ILE A 22 4.39 -2.35 10.13
CA ILE A 22 2.95 -2.31 9.87
C ILE A 22 2.55 -3.67 9.31
N SER A 23 1.80 -4.43 10.11
CA SER A 23 1.26 -5.73 9.70
C SER A 23 0.43 -5.60 8.43
N ASN A 24 0.77 -6.40 7.41
CA ASN A 24 0.05 -6.46 6.13
C ASN A 24 -0.18 -5.08 5.49
N ALA A 25 0.89 -4.29 5.36
CA ALA A 25 0.81 -2.93 4.82
C ALA A 25 0.08 -2.84 3.46
N PHE A 26 0.28 -3.80 2.55
CA PHE A 26 -0.41 -3.83 1.25
C PHE A 26 -1.89 -4.21 1.40
N GLY A 27 -2.22 -5.23 2.19
CA GLY A 27 -3.59 -5.72 2.33
C GLY A 27 -4.49 -4.85 3.21
N THR A 28 -3.95 -3.83 3.88
CA THR A 28 -4.68 -2.93 4.77
C THR A 28 -5.00 -1.57 4.17
N VAL A 29 -4.56 -1.30 2.94
CA VAL A 29 -4.82 -0.02 2.25
C VAL A 29 -6.31 0.14 1.95
N SER A 30 -6.94 1.19 2.50
CA SER A 30 -8.32 1.55 2.14
C SER A 30 -8.37 2.14 0.72
N HIS A 31 -9.25 1.61 -0.13
CA HIS A 31 -9.47 2.14 -1.49
C HIS A 31 -10.04 3.57 -1.45
N GLU A 32 -10.89 3.89 -0.47
CA GLU A 32 -11.43 5.23 -0.30
C GLU A 32 -10.33 6.25 -0.02
N VAL A 33 -9.43 5.91 0.92
CA VAL A 33 -8.27 6.77 1.25
C VAL A 33 -7.32 6.88 0.06
N LEU A 34 -7.04 5.76 -0.63
CA LEU A 34 -6.23 5.76 -1.84
C LEU A 34 -6.79 6.72 -2.90
N PHE A 35 -8.10 6.64 -3.17
CA PHE A 35 -8.75 7.49 -4.17
C PHE A 35 -8.72 8.97 -3.78
N ALA A 36 -8.99 9.30 -2.51
CA ALA A 36 -8.91 10.66 -2.02
C ALA A 36 -7.49 11.24 -2.13
N LEU A 37 -6.46 10.42 -1.89
CA LEU A 37 -5.07 10.84 -2.04
C LEU A 37 -4.69 11.05 -3.52
N LEU A 38 -5.10 10.17 -4.42
CA LEU A 38 -4.87 10.33 -5.87
C LEU A 38 -5.46 11.65 -6.39
N ASP A 39 -6.68 11.99 -5.97
CA ASP A 39 -7.31 13.26 -6.33
C ASP A 39 -6.58 14.46 -5.74
N ARG A 40 -6.03 14.33 -4.53
CA ARG A 40 -5.32 15.41 -3.84
C ARG A 40 -3.93 15.70 -4.43
N TYR A 41 -3.21 14.67 -4.87
CA TYR A 41 -1.83 14.83 -5.34
C TYR A 41 -1.72 15.34 -6.80
N GLY A 42 -2.85 15.55 -7.48
CA GLY A 42 -2.87 16.24 -8.76
C GLY A 42 -2.22 15.47 -9.91
N LEU A 43 -2.29 14.13 -9.85
CA LEU A 43 -1.92 13.27 -10.98
C LEU A 43 -2.83 13.56 -12.18
N ASP A 44 -2.30 13.33 -13.38
CA ASP A 44 -3.08 13.45 -14.62
C ASP A 44 -4.42 12.71 -14.50
N PRO A 45 -5.56 13.33 -14.88
CA PRO A 45 -6.87 12.73 -14.71
C PRO A 45 -7.03 11.37 -15.39
N THR A 46 -6.37 11.14 -16.53
CA THR A 46 -6.40 9.85 -17.21
C THR A 46 -5.70 8.78 -16.36
N PHE A 47 -4.55 9.10 -15.77
CA PHE A 47 -3.84 8.18 -14.90
C PHE A 47 -4.61 7.90 -13.59
N THR A 48 -5.17 8.94 -12.96
CA THR A 48 -6.01 8.78 -11.77
C THR A 48 -7.24 7.90 -12.06
N CYS A 49 -7.89 8.09 -13.21
CA CYS A 49 -9.01 7.26 -13.64
C CYS A 49 -8.58 5.81 -13.88
N PHE A 50 -7.43 5.59 -14.52
CA PHE A 50 -6.86 4.25 -14.74
C PHE A 50 -6.67 3.50 -13.41
N ILE A 51 -6.00 4.12 -12.43
CA ILE A 51 -5.78 3.50 -11.12
C ILE A 51 -7.11 3.25 -10.39
N LYS A 52 -8.04 4.22 -10.39
CA LYS A 52 -9.37 4.02 -9.78
C LYS A 52 -10.11 2.83 -10.39
N ASN A 53 -10.04 2.65 -11.70
CA ASN A 53 -10.69 1.54 -12.40
C ASN A 53 -10.03 0.18 -12.10
N LEU A 54 -8.74 0.13 -11.76
CA LEU A 54 -8.07 -1.10 -11.36
C LEU A 54 -8.66 -1.66 -10.05
N TYR A 55 -9.06 -0.77 -9.13
CA TYR A 55 -9.55 -1.15 -7.80
C TYR A 55 -11.08 -1.13 -7.67
N LYS A 56 -11.77 -0.32 -8.48
CA LYS A 56 -13.24 -0.21 -8.43
C LYS A 56 -13.89 -1.55 -8.79
N ASP A 57 -14.66 -2.07 -7.84
CA ASP A 57 -15.39 -3.33 -7.95
C ASP A 57 -14.49 -4.52 -8.35
N ALA A 58 -13.20 -4.44 -8.01
CA ALA A 58 -12.24 -5.50 -8.28
C ALA A 58 -12.67 -6.81 -7.61
N THR A 59 -12.44 -7.92 -8.31
CA THR A 59 -12.70 -9.27 -7.79
C THR A 59 -11.45 -10.13 -7.86
N ILE A 60 -11.38 -11.11 -6.97
CA ILE A 60 -10.37 -12.15 -6.97
C ILE A 60 -11.04 -13.50 -7.16
N VAL A 61 -10.40 -14.37 -7.94
CA VAL A 61 -10.84 -15.76 -8.13
C VAL A 61 -9.83 -16.67 -7.44
N VAL A 62 -10.31 -17.44 -6.48
CA VAL A 62 -9.52 -18.48 -5.82
C VAL A 62 -9.91 -19.82 -6.41
N LYS A 63 -8.91 -20.52 -6.96
CA LYS A 63 -9.08 -21.89 -7.46
C LYS A 63 -8.80 -22.88 -6.34
N GLY A 64 -9.80 -23.69 -6.01
CA GLY A 64 -9.67 -24.80 -5.07
C GLY A 64 -9.02 -26.03 -5.72
N ALA A 65 -8.51 -26.94 -4.89
CA ALA A 65 -7.80 -28.14 -5.32
C ALA A 65 -8.61 -29.04 -6.26
N ASN A 66 -9.94 -29.07 -6.11
CA ASN A 66 -10.84 -29.94 -6.88
C ASN A 66 -11.48 -29.24 -8.09
N GLY A 67 -10.89 -28.15 -8.57
CA GLY A 67 -11.43 -27.38 -9.69
C GLY A 67 -12.63 -26.49 -9.33
N THR A 68 -12.93 -26.34 -8.04
CA THR A 68 -13.89 -25.34 -7.57
C THR A 68 -13.32 -23.94 -7.70
N HIS A 69 -14.18 -22.95 -7.94
CA HIS A 69 -13.80 -21.55 -8.01
C HIS A 69 -14.67 -20.74 -7.06
N VAL A 70 -14.02 -19.88 -6.27
CA VAL A 70 -14.70 -18.88 -5.46
C VAL A 70 -14.30 -17.52 -6.00
N THR A 71 -15.29 -16.71 -6.39
CA THR A 71 -15.08 -15.32 -6.72
C THR A 71 -15.46 -14.48 -5.51
N ALA A 72 -14.56 -13.61 -5.06
CA ALA A 72 -14.79 -12.69 -3.97
C ALA A 72 -14.53 -11.25 -4.42
N ARG A 73 -15.29 -10.30 -3.88
CA ARG A 73 -14.98 -8.88 -4.03
C ARG A 73 -13.70 -8.58 -3.27
N TRP A 74 -12.82 -7.82 -3.88
CA TRP A 74 -11.61 -7.32 -3.28
C TRP A 74 -11.77 -5.85 -2.94
N SER A 75 -12.18 -5.58 -1.69
CA SER A 75 -12.60 -4.25 -1.23
C SER A 75 -11.56 -3.51 -0.40
N VAL A 76 -10.40 -4.12 -0.13
CA VAL A 76 -9.32 -3.52 0.67
C VAL A 76 -7.97 -4.07 0.21
N GLY A 77 -6.98 -3.20 0.25
CA GLY A 77 -5.60 -3.50 -0.08
C GLY A 77 -5.24 -3.23 -1.53
N VAL A 78 -3.93 -3.22 -1.78
CA VAL A 78 -3.30 -3.17 -3.10
C VAL A 78 -2.64 -4.52 -3.43
N ARG A 79 -2.38 -4.82 -4.70
CA ARG A 79 -2.09 -6.19 -5.13
C ARG A 79 -0.59 -6.42 -5.06
N GLN A 80 -0.15 -7.28 -4.15
CA GLN A 80 1.27 -7.63 -4.09
C GLN A 80 1.73 -8.26 -5.42
N GLY A 81 2.79 -7.71 -6.00
CA GLY A 81 3.34 -8.12 -7.30
C GLY A 81 2.74 -7.40 -8.52
N ASP A 82 1.78 -6.51 -8.33
CA ASP A 82 1.35 -5.57 -9.37
C ASP A 82 2.32 -4.37 -9.46
N PRO A 83 2.84 -4.00 -10.64
CA PRO A 83 3.76 -2.87 -10.79
C PRO A 83 3.22 -1.51 -10.32
N CYS A 84 1.90 -1.38 -10.22
CA CYS A 84 1.24 -0.16 -9.75
C CYS A 84 0.94 -0.14 -8.24
N SER A 85 1.34 -1.18 -7.49
CA SER A 85 1.08 -1.33 -6.05
C SER A 85 2.27 -0.95 -5.16
#